data_AF-I0UV94-F1
#
_entry.id   AF-I0UV94-F1
#
_cell.length_a   1.000
_cell.length_b   1.000
_cell.length_c   1.000
_cell.angle_alpha   90.00
_cell.angle_beta   90.00
_cell.angle_gamma   90.00
#
_symmetry.space_group_name_H-M   'P 1'
#
loop_
_entity.id
_entity.type
_entity.pdbx_description
1 polymer ?
#
loop_
_entity_poly.entity_id
_entity_poly.type
_entity_poly.pdbx_seq_one_letter_code
_entity_poly.pdbx_strand_id
1 'polypeptide(L)'
;MGTYSPQSERIHYLTLQEAVAEGFGAYSTLRLWIAQGKLPAYKTGKRVKVLREDLEALAVPVHADPVESHINALVDAAPRLSDDQIARLRLALGGVL
;
A
#
# COMPACT_ATOMS: atom_id res chain seq x y z
N MET A 1 -31.87 18.78 -2.97
CA MET A 1 -31.74 17.43 -2.39
C MET A 1 -30.32 17.27 -1.88
N GLY A 2 -30.06 17.60 -0.62
CA GLY A 2 -28.71 17.51 -0.04
C GLY A 2 -28.30 16.06 0.11
N THR A 3 -27.21 15.65 -0.55
CA THR A 3 -26.58 14.35 -0.32
C THR A 3 -25.93 14.38 1.06
N TYR A 4 -26.65 13.88 2.06
CA TYR A 4 -26.05 13.58 3.35
C TYR A 4 -24.93 12.56 3.13
N SER A 5 -23.68 13.00 3.29
CA SER A 5 -22.50 12.16 3.25
C SER A 5 -21.90 12.17 4.67
N PRO A 6 -22.18 11.15 5.48
CA PRO A 6 -21.62 11.08 6.82
C PRO A 6 -20.09 10.95 6.71
N GLN A 7 -19.37 12.00 7.10
CA GLN A 7 -17.91 12.03 7.10
C GLN A 7 -17.30 10.93 8.00
N SER A 8 -18.04 10.47 9.01
CA SER A 8 -17.56 9.50 10.01
C SER A 8 -17.43 8.06 9.49
N GLU A 9 -18.03 7.69 8.35
CA GLU A 9 -17.84 6.35 7.74
C GLU A 9 -16.62 6.29 6.80
N ARG A 10 -16.12 7.44 6.34
CA ARG A 10 -15.07 7.56 5.30
C ARG A 10 -13.68 7.09 5.73
N ILE A 11 -13.50 6.77 7.01
CA ILE A 11 -12.22 6.30 7.54
C ILE A 11 -12.00 4.82 7.21
N HIS A 12 -13.08 4.02 7.06
CA HIS A 12 -12.95 2.59 6.79
C HIS A 12 -13.71 2.11 5.56
N TYR A 13 -14.96 2.52 5.37
CA TYR A 13 -15.80 2.01 4.28
C TYR A 13 -16.05 3.07 3.22
N LEU A 14 -15.66 2.74 1.99
CA LEU A 14 -15.93 3.54 0.80
C LEU A 14 -17.01 2.88 -0.03
N THR A 15 -17.94 3.68 -0.55
CA THR A 15 -18.77 3.24 -1.66
C THR A 15 -17.94 3.12 -2.92
N LEU A 16 -18.42 2.34 -3.90
CA LEU A 16 -17.75 2.22 -5.19
C LEU A 16 -17.61 3.57 -5.92
N GLN A 17 -18.51 4.52 -5.69
CA GLN A 17 -18.41 5.85 -6.29
C GLN A 17 -17.32 6.70 -5.61
N GLU A 18 -17.19 6.60 -4.29
CA GLU A 18 -16.12 7.28 -3.55
C GLU A 18 -14.76 6.69 -3.90
N ALA A 19 -14.63 5.36 -3.99
CA ALA A 19 -13.39 4.71 -4.42
C ALA A 19 -12.94 5.14 -5.84
N VAL A 20 -13.90 5.36 -6.75
CA VAL A 20 -13.62 5.93 -8.08
C VAL A 20 -13.18 7.38 -7.99
N ALA A 21 -13.87 8.19 -7.17
CA ALA A 21 -13.54 9.60 -6.99
C ALA A 21 -12.14 9.82 -6.40
N GLU A 22 -11.68 8.87 -5.57
CA GLU A 22 -10.34 8.86 -4.99
C GLU A 22 -9.27 8.23 -5.90
N GLY A 23 -9.67 7.70 -7.06
CA GLY A 23 -8.73 7.22 -8.07
C GLY A 23 -8.24 5.79 -7.88
N PHE A 24 -8.85 4.99 -6.99
CA PHE A 24 -8.48 3.58 -6.82
C PHE A 24 -8.75 2.71 -8.07
N GLY A 25 -9.60 3.19 -8.99
CA GLY A 25 -9.84 2.54 -10.27
C GLY A 25 -11.19 2.91 -10.88
N ALA A 26 -11.43 2.43 -12.09
CA ALA A 26 -12.73 2.58 -12.74
C ALA A 26 -13.80 1.70 -12.06
N TYR A 27 -15.06 2.14 -12.11
CA TYR A 27 -16.18 1.43 -11.48
C TYR A 27 -16.32 -0.03 -11.97
N SER A 28 -16.09 -0.27 -13.26
CA SER A 28 -16.10 -1.60 -13.88
C SER A 28 -15.00 -2.50 -13.32
N THR A 29 -13.80 -1.95 -13.10
CA THR A 29 -12.65 -2.66 -12.52
C THR A 29 -12.94 -3.08 -11.08
N LEU A 30 -13.43 -2.15 -10.26
CA LEU A 30 -13.79 -2.45 -8.86
C LEU A 30 -14.86 -3.55 -8.80
N ARG A 31 -15.89 -3.45 -9.64
CA ARG A 31 -16.92 -4.50 -9.75
C ARG A 31 -16.37 -5.85 -10.21
N LEU A 32 -15.42 -5.84 -11.14
CA LEU A 32 -14.77 -7.05 -11.62
C LEU A 32 -13.97 -7.71 -10.49
N TRP A 33 -13.20 -6.93 -9.71
CA TRP A 33 -12.44 -7.46 -8.58
C TRP A 33 -13.33 -8.04 -7.48
N ILE A 34 -14.47 -7.41 -7.21
CA ILE A 34 -15.47 -7.97 -6.28
C ILE A 34 -16.04 -9.28 -6.82
N ALA A 35 -16.41 -9.32 -8.11
CA ALA A 35 -16.93 -10.54 -8.74
C ALA A 35 -15.89 -11.68 -8.77
N GLN A 36 -14.61 -11.35 -8.88
CA GLN A 36 -13.48 -12.29 -8.81
C GLN A 36 -13.12 -12.69 -7.36
N GLY A 37 -13.74 -12.09 -6.34
CA GLY A 37 -13.40 -12.32 -4.93
C GLY A 37 -12.05 -11.73 -4.49
N LYS A 38 -11.45 -10.84 -5.30
CA LYS A 38 -10.16 -10.18 -5.01
C LYS A 38 -10.31 -8.96 -4.10
N LEU A 39 -11.48 -8.33 -4.12
CA LEU A 39 -11.80 -7.17 -3.30
C LEU A 39 -13.00 -7.53 -2.41
N PRO A 40 -12.81 -7.67 -1.09
CA PRO A 40 -13.91 -7.85 -0.15
C PRO A 40 -14.90 -6.69 -0.24
N ALA A 41 -16.19 -7.04 -0.29
CA ALA A 41 -17.26 -6.05 -0.39
C ALA A 41 -18.40 -6.39 0.55
N TYR A 42 -18.92 -5.35 1.19
CA TYR A 42 -19.97 -5.42 2.18
C TYR A 42 -21.22 -4.74 1.64
N LYS A 43 -22.36 -5.41 1.76
CA LYS A 43 -23.64 -4.87 1.31
C LYS A 43 -24.39 -4.24 2.48
N THR A 44 -24.67 -2.95 2.40
CA THR A 44 -25.51 -2.23 3.35
C THR A 44 -26.77 -1.76 2.63
N GLY A 45 -27.87 -2.51 2.80
CA GLY A 45 -29.11 -2.29 2.06
C GLY A 45 -28.93 -2.49 0.55
N LYS A 46 -29.13 -1.42 -0.24
CA LYS A 46 -28.92 -1.43 -1.71
C LYS A 46 -27.50 -1.01 -2.13
N ARG A 47 -26.67 -0.54 -1.20
CA ARG A 47 -25.32 -0.03 -1.50
C ARG A 47 -24.26 -1.10 -1.22
N VAL A 48 -23.24 -1.11 -2.08
CA VAL A 48 -22.02 -1.90 -1.90
C VAL A 48 -20.93 -0.97 -1.38
N LYS A 49 -20.27 -1.40 -0.32
CA LYS A 49 -19.15 -0.73 0.33
C LYS A 49 -17.92 -1.65 0.31
N VAL A 50 -16.74 -1.07 0.25
CA VAL A 50 -15.45 -1.75 0.29
C VAL A 50 -14.59 -1.10 1.35
N LEU A 51 -13.69 -1.86 1.97
CA LEU A 51 -12.75 -1.28 2.92
C LEU A 51 -11.65 -0.51 2.16
N ARG A 52 -11.26 0.65 2.68
CA ARG A 52 -10.15 1.43 2.12
C ARG A 52 -8.84 0.64 2.16
N GLU A 53 -8.56 -0.03 3.28
CA GLU A 53 -7.36 -0.86 3.46
C GLU A 53 -7.25 -1.97 2.40
N ASP A 54 -8.37 -2.60 2.02
CA ASP A 54 -8.39 -3.63 0.98
C ASP A 54 -8.07 -3.04 -0.41
N LEU A 55 -8.50 -1.80 -0.68
CA LEU A 55 -8.18 -1.10 -1.92
C LEU A 55 -6.70 -0.71 -1.98
N GLU A 56 -6.16 -0.21 -0.86
CA GLU A 56 -4.74 0.13 -0.73
C GLU A 56 -3.85 -1.10 -0.84
N ALA A 57 -4.24 -2.22 -0.25
CA ALA A 57 -3.52 -3.49 -0.38
C ALA A 57 -3.49 -4.02 -1.83
N LEU A 58 -4.53 -3.73 -2.62
CA LEU A 58 -4.57 -4.05 -4.05
C LEU A 58 -3.82 -3.05 -4.93
N ALA A 59 -3.53 -1.85 -4.42
CA ALA A 59 -2.79 -0.81 -5.12
C ALA A 59 -1.29 -1.16 -5.13
N VAL A 60 -0.93 -2.11 -6.00
CA VAL A 60 0.47 -2.49 -6.21
C VAL A 60 1.10 -1.54 -7.22
N PRO A 61 2.27 -0.93 -6.92
CA PRO A 61 2.99 -0.11 -7.89
C PRO A 61 3.37 -0.96 -9.12
N VAL A 62 2.98 -0.48 -10.30
CA VAL A 62 3.22 -1.18 -11.58
C VAL A 62 4.70 -1.21 -11.95
N HIS A 63 5.47 -0.26 -11.42
CA HIS A 63 6.92 -0.19 -11.59
C HIS A 63 7.57 -0.02 -10.22
N ALA A 64 8.61 -0.81 -9.97
CA ALA A 64 9.49 -0.57 -8.82
C ALA A 64 10.08 0.83 -8.94
N ASP A 65 10.17 1.55 -7.83
CA ASP A 65 10.85 2.84 -7.80
C ASP A 65 12.27 2.63 -8.35
N PRO A 66 12.66 3.27 -9.47
CA PRO A 66 13.98 3.10 -10.06
C PRO A 66 15.10 3.46 -9.07
N VAL A 67 14.83 4.37 -8.12
CA VAL A 67 15.77 4.73 -7.05
C VAL A 67 15.95 3.55 -6.10
N GLU A 68 14.86 2.97 -5.62
CA GLU A 68 14.91 1.82 -4.71
C GLU A 68 15.55 0.60 -5.37
N SER A 69 15.23 0.34 -6.64
CA SER A 69 15.87 -0.71 -7.43
C SER A 69 17.38 -0.46 -7.58
N HIS A 70 17.81 0.78 -7.78
CA HIS A 70 19.22 1.13 -7.87
C HIS A 70 19.95 0.99 -6.53
N ILE A 71 19.31 1.39 -5.42
CA ILE A 71 19.83 1.20 -4.07
C ILE A 71 20.04 -0.29 -3.79
N ASN A 72 19.06 -1.14 -4.08
CA ASN A 72 19.17 -2.58 -3.85
C ASN A 72 20.31 -3.19 -4.68
N ALA A 73 20.44 -2.79 -5.95
CA ALA A 73 21.55 -3.23 -6.79
C ALA A 73 22.93 -2.80 -6.23
N LEU A 74 23.03 -1.57 -5.69
CA LEU A 74 24.26 -1.09 -5.05
C LEU A 74 24.59 -1.86 -3.77
N VAL A 75 23.58 -2.18 -2.96
CA VAL A 75 23.73 -2.95 -1.71
C VAL A 75 24.15 -4.38 -2.01
N ASP A 76 23.51 -5.04 -2.99
CA ASP A 76 23.84 -6.40 -3.40
C ASP A 76 25.25 -6.50 -4.00
N ALA A 77 25.69 -5.46 -4.72
CA ALA A 77 27.04 -5.37 -5.28
C ALA A 77 28.10 -4.97 -4.23
N ALA A 78 27.69 -4.54 -3.03
CA ALA A 78 28.63 -4.08 -2.02
C ALA A 78 29.43 -5.26 -1.45
N PRO A 79 30.77 -5.15 -1.36
CA PRO A 79 31.57 -6.18 -0.72
C PRO A 79 31.21 -6.28 0.76
N ARG A 80 31.26 -7.50 1.30
CA ARG A 80 31.12 -7.70 2.75
C ARG A 80 32.20 -6.91 3.48
N LEU A 81 31.81 -6.23 4.55
CA LEU A 81 32.75 -5.56 5.45
C LEU A 81 33.72 -6.59 6.03
N SER A 82 35.00 -6.25 6.10
CA SER A 82 36.00 -7.08 6.77
C SER A 82 35.81 -7.04 8.29
N ASP A 83 36.36 -8.04 8.99
CA ASP A 83 36.28 -8.11 10.46
C ASP A 83 36.85 -6.84 11.13
N ASP A 84 37.93 -6.28 10.58
CA ASP A 84 38.53 -5.03 11.04
C ASP A 84 37.61 -3.82 10.83
N GLN A 85 36.91 -3.76 9.69
CA GLN A 85 35.93 -2.70 9.41
C GLN A 85 34.73 -2.81 10.35
N ILE A 86 34.26 -4.04 10.60
CA ILE A 86 33.17 -4.31 11.53
C ILE A 86 33.58 -3.94 12.97
N ALA A 87 34.80 -4.26 13.39
CA ALA A 87 35.31 -3.91 14.71
C ALA A 87 35.40 -2.39 14.92
N ARG A 88 35.89 -1.66 13.91
CA ARG A 88 35.92 -0.18 13.93
C ARG A 88 34.52 0.43 13.96
N LEU A 89 33.58 -0.11 13.19
CA LEU A 89 32.19 0.33 13.19
C LEU A 89 31.52 0.08 14.54
N ARG A 90 31.73 -1.09 15.16
CA ARG A 90 31.21 -1.40 16.50
C ARG A 90 31.72 -0.40 17.53
N LEU A 91 33.02 -0.09 17.52
CA LEU A 91 33.60 0.91 18.42
C LEU A 91 33.01 2.31 18.20
N ALA A 92 32.85 2.73 16.94
CA ALA A 92 32.30 4.05 16.59
C ALA A 92 30.80 4.20 16.91
N LEU A 93 30.04 3.11 16.84
CA LEU A 93 28.61 3.07 17.14
C LEU A 93 28.30 2.78 18.63
N GLY A 94 29.33 2.75 19.50
CA GLY A 94 29.18 2.58 20.94
C GLY A 94 29.05 1.11 21.41
N GLY A 95 29.34 0.15 20.53
CA GLY A 95 29.44 -1.27 20.89
C GLY A 95 30.76 -1.58 21.59
N VAL A 96 30.69 -2.15 22.80
CA VAL A 96 31.84 -2.70 23.52
C VAL A 96 32.30 -4.01 22.83
N LEU A 97 33.61 -4.19 22.71
CA LEU A 97 34.27 -5.36 22.09
C LEU A 97 33.92 -6.67 22.80
#